data_AF-A0A0L6JIG7-F1
#
_entry.id   AF-A0A0L6JIG7-F1
#
_cell.length_a   1.000
_cell.length_b   1.000
_cell.length_c   1.000
_cell.angle_alpha   90.00
_cell.angle_beta   90.00
_cell.angle_gamma   90.00
#
_symmetry.space_group_name_H-M   'P 1'
#
loop_
_entity.id
_entity.type
_entity.pdbx_description
1 polymer ?
#
loop_
_entity_poly.entity_id
_entity_poly.type
_entity_poly.pdbx_seq_one_letter_code
_entity_poly.pdbx_strand_id
1 'polypeptide(L)'
;MNTAGFNMVTKKFETESMVQVLANFSAKTFESIYGGVVGFVGLLGGFITGSEASTIGMFGNYALKTAQGLNMDLNSLLIIGAGLAFGGGLASVISPAKLQNAAASIDRMGEETKVIRTAFVFALILTTISSALVMIILKTGIVK
;
A
#
# COMPACT_ATOMS: atom_id res chain seq x y z
N MET A 1 -4.86 -7.00 17.67
CA MET A 1 -6.20 -6.49 17.32
C MET A 1 -6.49 -5.27 18.17
N ASN A 2 -6.83 -4.14 17.55
CA ASN A 2 -7.22 -2.93 18.30
C ASN A 2 -8.68 -3.08 18.77
N THR A 3 -8.89 -3.16 20.08
CA THR A 3 -10.23 -3.25 20.72
C THR A 3 -10.76 -1.89 21.16
N ALA A 4 -10.04 -0.79 20.87
CA ALA A 4 -10.51 0.55 21.19
C ALA A 4 -11.85 0.83 20.47
N GLY A 5 -12.85 1.24 21.25
CA GLY A 5 -14.20 1.48 20.75
C GLY A 5 -15.13 0.28 20.77
N PHE A 6 -14.66 -0.92 21.16
CA PHE A 6 -15.54 -2.09 21.30
C PHE A 6 -16.31 -2.03 22.62
N ASN A 7 -17.63 -1.87 22.53
CA ASN A 7 -18.50 -1.93 23.69
C ASN A 7 -18.87 -3.40 23.95
N MET A 8 -18.52 -3.90 25.14
CA MET A 8 -18.75 -5.30 25.54
C MET A 8 -20.24 -5.62 25.78
N VAL A 9 -21.06 -4.63 26.10
CA VAL A 9 -22.50 -4.77 26.35
C VAL A 9 -23.25 -4.88 25.02
N THR A 10 -22.96 -3.99 24.07
CA THR A 10 -23.60 -4.01 22.75
C THR A 10 -22.91 -4.99 21.78
N LYS A 11 -21.72 -5.50 22.15
CA LYS A 11 -20.84 -6.36 21.33
C LYS A 11 -20.53 -5.74 19.96
N LYS A 12 -20.44 -4.41 19.91
CA LYS A 12 -20.22 -3.64 18.67
C LYS A 12 -19.13 -2.60 18.89
N PHE A 13 -18.48 -2.20 17.80
CA PHE A 13 -17.62 -1.02 17.80
C PHE A 13 -18.52 0.23 17.71
N GLU A 14 -18.48 1.07 18.74
CA GLU A 14 -19.26 2.31 18.83
C GLU A 14 -18.51 3.51 18.22
N THR A 15 -17.19 3.41 18.11
CA THR A 15 -16.36 4.42 17.46
C THR A 15 -15.65 3.82 16.25
N GLU A 16 -15.59 4.58 15.16
CA GLU A 16 -14.81 4.18 13.99
C GLU A 16 -13.33 4.02 14.35
N SER A 17 -12.70 2.95 13.84
CA SER A 17 -11.25 2.80 13.98
C SER A 17 -10.53 3.79 13.08
N MET A 18 -9.31 4.19 13.43
CA MET A 18 -8.51 5.09 12.58
C MET A 18 -8.34 4.57 11.15
N VAL A 19 -8.29 3.24 10.97
CA VAL A 19 -8.30 2.60 9.65
C VAL A 19 -9.58 2.93 8.88
N GLN A 20 -10.76 2.88 9.53
CA GLN A 20 -12.03 3.21 8.90
C GLN A 20 -12.13 4.71 8.58
N VAL A 21 -11.70 5.58 9.50
CA VAL A 21 -11.70 7.04 9.29
C VAL A 21 -10.84 7.42 8.08
N LEU A 22 -9.61 6.89 8.01
CA LEU A 22 -8.71 7.12 6.88
C LEU A 22 -9.26 6.53 5.58
N ALA A 23 -9.87 5.35 5.63
CA ALA A 23 -10.47 4.73 4.46
C ALA A 23 -11.65 5.55 3.91
N ASN A 24 -12.54 6.02 4.79
CA ASN A 24 -13.67 6.88 4.43
C ASN A 24 -13.19 8.18 3.79
N PHE A 25 -12.19 8.83 4.39
CA PHE A 25 -11.59 10.05 3.85
C PHE A 25 -10.94 9.82 2.48
N SER A 26 -10.22 8.71 2.34
CA SER A 26 -9.51 8.36 1.09
C SER A 26 -10.49 8.00 -0.02
N ALA A 27 -11.57 7.30 0.30
CA ALA A 27 -12.64 7.00 -0.66
C ALA A 27 -13.26 8.31 -1.18
N LYS A 28 -13.58 9.25 -0.29
CA LYS A 28 -14.13 10.56 -0.67
C LYS A 28 -13.15 11.43 -1.47
N THR A 29 -11.85 11.29 -1.21
CA THR A 29 -10.83 12.14 -1.85
C THR A 29 -10.42 11.61 -3.22
N PHE A 30 -10.22 10.30 -3.34
CA PHE A 30 -9.66 9.68 -4.54
C PHE A 30 -10.72 9.06 -5.44
N GLU A 31 -11.88 8.66 -4.93
CA GLU A 31 -13.00 8.14 -5.73
C GLU A 31 -12.55 7.18 -6.84
N SER A 32 -12.82 7.52 -8.10
CA SER A 32 -12.50 6.71 -9.28
C SER A 32 -11.00 6.55 -9.57
N ILE A 33 -10.12 7.39 -9.02
CA ILE A 33 -8.66 7.32 -9.23
C ILE A 33 -7.95 6.50 -8.15
N TYR A 34 -8.67 5.97 -7.15
CA TYR A 34 -8.07 5.27 -6.02
C TYR A 34 -7.18 4.08 -6.42
N GLY A 35 -7.53 3.37 -7.49
CA GLY A 35 -6.70 2.27 -8.02
C GLY A 35 -5.29 2.70 -8.44
N GLY A 36 -5.12 3.96 -8.86
CA GLY A 36 -3.80 4.52 -9.18
C GLY A 36 -3.03 4.98 -7.94
N VAL A 37 -3.71 5.19 -6.82
CA VAL A 37 -3.11 5.67 -5.57
C VAL A 37 -2.64 4.52 -4.70
N VAL A 38 -3.35 3.38 -4.72
CA VAL A 38 -3.06 2.25 -3.83
C VAL A 38 -1.64 1.70 -4.01
N GLY A 39 -1.08 1.74 -5.22
CA GLY A 39 0.31 1.34 -5.46
C GLY A 39 1.32 2.23 -4.74
N PHE A 40 1.07 3.53 -4.64
CA PHE A 40 1.92 4.45 -3.89
C PHE A 40 1.77 4.31 -2.38
N VAL A 41 0.56 3.98 -1.90
CA VAL A 41 0.36 3.59 -0.49
C VAL A 41 1.19 2.35 -0.16
N GLY A 42 1.19 1.37 -1.06
CA GLY A 42 2.05 0.19 -0.97
C GLY A 42 3.52 0.57 -0.92
N LEU A 43 3.97 1.42 -1.86
CA LEU A 43 5.36 1.89 -1.91
C LEU A 43 5.78 2.56 -0.60
N LEU A 44 4.94 3.43 -0.04
CA LEU A 44 5.18 4.10 1.24
C LEU A 44 5.28 3.09 2.38
N GLY A 45 4.33 2.15 2.48
CA GLY A 45 4.34 1.13 3.52
C GLY A 45 5.57 0.22 3.43
N GLY A 46 5.98 -0.16 2.22
CA GLY A 46 7.15 -1.01 2.02
C GLY A 46 8.46 -0.27 2.29
N PHE A 47 8.51 1.04 2.03
CA PHE A 47 9.66 1.88 2.33
C PHE A 47 9.87 2.00 3.85
N ILE A 48 8.79 2.24 4.60
CA ILE A 48 8.82 2.38 6.06
C ILE A 48 9.09 1.03 6.74
N THR A 49 8.37 -0.01 6.34
CA THR A 49 8.42 -1.32 7.01
C THR A 49 9.58 -2.19 6.54
N GLY A 50 10.12 -1.94 5.34
CA GLY A 50 11.11 -2.78 4.69
C GLY A 50 10.59 -4.14 4.19
N SER A 51 9.29 -4.43 4.32
CA SER A 51 8.70 -5.75 4.03
C SER A 51 7.34 -5.64 3.35
N GLU A 52 7.17 -6.39 2.26
CA GLU A 52 5.89 -6.48 1.56
C GLU A 52 4.80 -7.07 2.46
N ALA A 53 5.11 -8.17 3.17
CA ALA A 53 4.15 -8.81 4.08
C ALA A 53 3.73 -7.86 5.22
N SER A 54 4.67 -7.11 5.79
CA SER A 54 4.37 -6.11 6.83
C SER A 54 3.54 -4.94 6.29
N THR A 55 3.78 -4.55 5.03
CA THR A 55 2.98 -3.52 4.33
C THR A 55 1.54 -3.96 4.14
N ILE A 56 1.33 -5.20 3.69
CA ILE A 56 -0.01 -5.77 3.53
C ILE A 56 -0.69 -5.89 4.90
N GLY A 57 0.04 -6.32 5.93
CA GLY A 57 -0.48 -6.36 7.30
C GLY A 57 -0.90 -4.99 7.84
N MET A 58 -0.15 -3.94 7.48
CA MET A 58 -0.39 -2.57 7.96
C MET A 58 -1.50 -1.86 7.18
N PHE A 59 -1.49 -1.93 5.85
CA PHE A 59 -2.37 -1.14 4.97
C PHE A 59 -3.43 -1.97 4.24
N GLY A 60 -3.39 -3.30 4.29
CA GLY A 60 -4.34 -4.16 3.57
C GLY A 60 -5.79 -3.90 3.96
N ASN A 61 -6.08 -3.86 5.28
CA ASN A 61 -7.41 -3.53 5.77
C ASN A 61 -7.85 -2.12 5.38
N TYR A 62 -6.94 -1.15 5.38
CA TYR A 62 -7.21 0.21 4.92
C TYR A 62 -7.58 0.22 3.44
N ALA A 63 -6.81 -0.48 2.60
CA ALA A 63 -7.02 -0.50 1.15
C ALA A 63 -8.35 -1.15 0.78
N LEU A 64 -8.66 -2.30 1.39
CA LEU A 64 -9.91 -3.01 1.18
C LEU A 64 -11.11 -2.20 1.68
N LYS A 65 -11.03 -1.58 2.87
CA LYS A 65 -12.11 -0.72 3.39
C LYS A 65 -12.35 0.50 2.50
N THR A 66 -11.29 1.07 1.93
CA THR A 66 -11.42 2.21 1.00
C THR A 66 -12.15 1.78 -0.27
N ALA A 67 -11.76 0.65 -0.88
CA ALA A 67 -12.41 0.10 -2.05
C ALA A 67 -13.87 -0.32 -1.78
N GLN A 68 -14.16 -0.89 -0.60
CA GLN A 68 -15.53 -1.19 -0.16
C GLN A 68 -16.37 0.08 -0.03
N GLY A 69 -15.82 1.17 0.52
CA GLY A 69 -16.47 2.47 0.60
C GLY A 69 -16.80 3.08 -0.77
N LEU A 70 -16.09 2.64 -1.82
CA LEU A 70 -16.34 3.00 -3.22
C LEU A 70 -17.31 2.05 -3.93
N ASN A 71 -17.92 1.10 -3.21
CA ASN A 71 -18.82 0.08 -3.75
C ASN A 71 -18.20 -0.76 -4.88
N MET A 72 -16.89 -1.04 -4.79
CA MET A 72 -16.20 -1.90 -5.74
C MET A 72 -16.60 -3.37 -5.59
N ASP A 73 -16.63 -4.11 -6.70
CA ASP A 73 -16.90 -5.55 -6.70
C ASP A 73 -15.72 -6.36 -6.10
N LEU A 74 -15.95 -7.66 -5.84
CA LEU A 74 -14.94 -8.53 -5.24
C LEU A 74 -13.66 -8.61 -6.08
N ASN A 75 -13.78 -8.65 -7.40
CA ASN A 75 -12.63 -8.72 -8.30
C ASN A 75 -11.81 -7.42 -8.25
N SER A 76 -12.46 -6.26 -8.19
CA SER A 76 -11.82 -4.96 -8.02
C SER A 76 -11.14 -4.86 -6.65
N LEU A 77 -11.74 -5.39 -5.59
CA LEU A 77 -11.12 -5.48 -4.26
C LEU A 77 -9.80 -6.28 -4.29
N LEU A 78 -9.78 -7.42 -5.00
CA LEU A 78 -8.58 -8.21 -5.20
C LEU A 78 -7.52 -7.46 -6.00
N ILE A 79 -7.93 -6.73 -7.05
CA ILE A 79 -7.02 -5.91 -7.86
C ILE A 79 -6.42 -4.77 -7.03
N ILE A 80 -7.21 -4.10 -6.17
CA ILE A 80 -6.72 -3.07 -5.24
C ILE A 80 -5.71 -3.68 -4.26
N GLY A 81 -6.02 -4.85 -3.68
CA GLY A 81 -5.10 -5.58 -2.81
C GLY A 81 -3.79 -5.95 -3.50
N ALA A 82 -3.87 -6.39 -4.76
CA ALA A 82 -2.69 -6.68 -5.58
C ALA A 82 -1.88 -5.41 -5.84
N GLY A 83 -2.52 -4.28 -6.19
CA GLY A 83 -1.84 -3.00 -6.36
C GLY A 83 -1.07 -2.55 -5.12
N LEU A 84 -1.65 -2.73 -3.93
CA LEU A 84 -0.97 -2.48 -2.66
C LEU A 84 0.26 -3.38 -2.49
N ALA A 85 0.11 -4.68 -2.75
CA ALA A 85 1.18 -5.67 -2.61
C ALA A 85 2.35 -5.36 -3.56
N PHE A 86 2.06 -5.08 -4.84
CA PHE A 86 3.07 -4.68 -5.83
C PHE A 86 3.82 -3.42 -5.42
N GLY A 87 3.09 -2.39 -4.96
CA GLY A 87 3.71 -1.19 -4.40
C GLY A 87 4.67 -1.50 -3.25
N GLY A 88 4.22 -2.31 -2.29
CA GLY A 88 5.02 -2.74 -1.14
C GLY A 88 6.26 -3.55 -1.52
N GLY A 89 6.13 -4.45 -2.51
CA GLY A 89 7.24 -5.23 -3.06
C GLY A 89 8.30 -4.35 -3.71
N LEU A 90 7.89 -3.41 -4.58
CA LEU A 90 8.77 -2.46 -5.27
C LEU A 90 9.57 -1.59 -4.31
N ALA A 91 9.02 -1.27 -3.13
CA ALA A 91 9.71 -0.50 -2.12
C ALA A 91 10.94 -1.21 -1.53
N SER A 92 11.09 -2.52 -1.73
CA SER A 92 12.22 -3.30 -1.24
C SER A 92 13.57 -2.79 -1.76
N VAL A 93 13.59 -2.15 -2.93
CA VAL A 93 14.81 -1.60 -3.56
C VAL A 93 15.24 -0.30 -2.90
N ILE A 94 14.34 0.37 -2.16
CA ILE A 94 14.58 1.70 -1.58
C ILE A 94 14.45 1.73 -0.06
N SER A 95 14.17 0.60 0.60
CA SER A 95 14.00 0.60 2.05
C SER A 95 15.36 0.74 2.77
N PRO A 96 15.48 1.63 3.77
CA PRO A 96 16.76 1.91 4.42
C PRO A 96 17.43 0.65 4.99
N ALA A 97 16.66 -0.20 5.68
CA ALA A 97 17.17 -1.42 6.30
C ALA A 97 17.74 -2.42 5.28
N LYS A 98 17.11 -2.57 4.11
CA LYS A 98 17.59 -3.50 3.07
C LYS A 98 18.84 -2.94 2.38
N LEU A 99 18.88 -1.64 2.12
CA LEU A 99 20.04 -1.00 1.51
C LEU A 99 21.26 -1.04 2.44
N GLN A 100 21.07 -0.86 3.76
CA GLN A 100 22.15 -0.98 4.74
C GLN A 100 22.70 -2.41 4.80
N ASN A 101 21.83 -3.43 4.81
CA ASN A 101 22.26 -4.83 4.76
C ASN A 101 22.99 -5.17 3.45
N ALA A 102 22.53 -4.62 2.32
CA ALA A 102 23.18 -4.82 1.02
C ALA A 102 24.56 -4.15 0.98
N ALA A 103 24.70 -2.92 1.47
CA ALA A 103 25.98 -2.22 1.56
C ALA A 103 26.97 -2.93 2.49
N ALA A 104 26.49 -3.48 3.61
CA ALA A 104 27.29 -4.29 4.52
C ALA A 104 27.86 -5.54 3.83
N SER A 105 27.07 -6.22 2.99
CA SER A 105 27.49 -7.45 2.32
C SER A 105 28.61 -7.29 1.27
N ILE A 106 28.90 -6.05 0.86
CA ILE A 106 29.93 -5.73 -0.14
C ILE A 106 31.03 -4.82 0.41
N ASP A 107 31.12 -4.66 1.73
CA ASP A 107 32.07 -3.76 2.43
C ASP A 107 31.99 -2.29 1.97
N ARG A 108 30.77 -1.82 1.66
CA ARG A 108 30.48 -0.44 1.21
C ARG A 108 29.52 0.31 2.15
N MET A 109 29.61 0.04 3.45
CA MET A 109 28.83 0.77 4.46
C MET A 109 29.01 2.29 4.30
N GLY A 110 27.91 3.03 4.26
CA GLY A 110 27.90 4.48 4.02
C GLY A 110 27.59 4.90 2.57
N GLU A 111 27.63 3.98 1.60
CA GLU A 111 27.25 4.26 0.20
C GLU A 111 25.74 4.10 -0.06
N GLU A 112 24.93 3.72 0.94
CA GLU A 112 23.49 3.47 0.80
C GLU A 112 22.76 4.71 0.29
N THR A 113 23.18 5.90 0.77
CA THR A 113 22.57 7.18 0.41
C THR A 113 22.78 7.54 -1.06
N LYS A 114 23.86 7.04 -1.68
CA LYS A 114 24.09 7.23 -3.11
C LYS A 114 23.18 6.33 -3.93
N VAL A 115 23.05 5.06 -3.52
CA VAL A 115 22.20 4.08 -4.19
C VAL A 115 20.73 4.43 -4.06
N ILE A 116 20.27 4.86 -2.88
CA ILE A 116 18.86 5.18 -2.63
C ILE A 116 18.36 6.30 -3.54
N ARG A 117 19.19 7.32 -3.83
CA ARG A 117 18.80 8.44 -4.73
C ARG A 117 18.48 7.96 -6.13
N THR A 118 19.30 7.05 -6.66
CA THR A 118 19.08 6.47 -7.99
C THR A 118 17.93 5.46 -7.96
N ALA A 119 17.91 4.57 -6.97
CA ALA A 119 16.89 3.55 -6.82
C ALA A 119 15.49 4.14 -6.60
N PHE A 120 15.39 5.29 -5.92
CA PHE A 120 14.13 5.99 -5.68
C PHE A 120 13.42 6.39 -6.97
N VAL A 121 14.17 6.86 -7.97
CA VAL A 121 13.61 7.20 -9.29
C VAL A 121 13.05 5.95 -9.98
N PHE A 122 13.79 4.85 -9.95
CA PHE A 122 13.31 3.57 -10.51
C PHE A 122 12.07 3.05 -9.79
N ALA A 123 12.04 3.13 -8.45
CA ALA A 123 10.88 2.73 -7.66
C ALA A 123 9.64 3.55 -8.04
N LEU A 124 9.77 4.87 -8.16
CA LEU A 124 8.66 5.73 -8.58
C LEU A 124 8.16 5.41 -9.99
N ILE A 125 9.06 5.20 -10.95
CA ILE A 125 8.68 4.86 -12.33
C ILE A 125 7.93 3.52 -12.36
N LEU A 126 8.47 2.49 -11.71
CA LEU A 126 7.85 1.16 -11.69
C LEU A 126 6.52 1.16 -10.94
N THR A 127 6.41 1.90 -9.83
CA THR A 127 5.15 2.06 -9.11
C THR A 127 4.12 2.82 -9.94
N THR A 128 4.54 3.83 -10.71
CA THR A 128 3.66 4.55 -11.63
C THR A 128 3.13 3.62 -12.72
N ILE A 129 3.99 2.80 -13.33
CA ILE A 129 3.59 1.82 -14.35
C ILE A 129 2.63 0.79 -13.75
N SER A 130 2.94 0.23 -12.58
CA SER A 130 2.08 -0.74 -11.89
C SER A 130 0.71 -0.13 -11.56
N SER A 131 0.69 1.10 -11.04
CA SER A 131 -0.54 1.82 -10.71
C SER A 131 -1.38 2.17 -11.95
N ALA A 132 -0.72 2.50 -13.07
CA ALA A 132 -1.40 2.70 -14.35
C ALA A 132 -2.03 1.38 -14.85
N LEU A 133 -1.33 0.25 -14.72
CA LEU A 133 -1.88 -1.07 -15.08
C LEU A 133 -3.08 -1.43 -14.22
N VAL A 134 -3.02 -1.21 -12.90
CA VAL A 134 -4.17 -1.39 -11.99
C VAL A 134 -5.37 -0.58 -12.48
N MET A 135 -5.17 0.70 -12.80
CA MET A 135 -6.23 1.57 -13.32
C MET A 135 -6.79 1.09 -14.66
N ILE A 136 -5.94 0.62 -15.57
CA ILE A 136 -6.37 0.07 -16.85
C ILE A 136 -7.24 -1.15 -16.60
N ILE A 137 -6.77 -2.12 -15.81
CA ILE A 137 -7.49 -3.38 -15.53
C ILE A 137 -8.86 -3.09 -14.89
N LEU A 138 -8.92 -2.18 -13.91
CA LEU A 138 -10.17 -1.77 -13.26
C LEU A 138 -11.17 -1.14 -14.25
N LYS A 139 -10.69 -0.33 -15.19
CA LYS A 139 -11.53 0.32 -16.20
C LYS A 139 -11.97 -0.61 -17.32
N THR A 140 -11.08 -1.48 -17.80
CA THR A 140 -11.38 -2.39 -18.92
C THR A 140 -12.23 -3.58 -18.50
N GLY A 141 -12.32 -3.88 -17.20
CA GLY A 141 -13.17 -4.96 -16.69
C GLY A 141 -12.76 -6.34 -17.20
N ILE A 142 -11.47 -6.53 -17.57
CA ILE A 142 -10.94 -7.79 -18.12
C ILE A 142 -11.11 -8.96 -17.13
N VAL A 143 -11.29 -8.65 -15.84
CA VAL A 143 -11.43 -9.61 -14.74
C VAL A 143 -12.86 -9.61 -14.18
N LYS A 144 -13.87 -9.20 -14.96
CA LYS A 144 -15.29 -9.34 -14.58
C LYS A 144 -15.86 -10.69 -14.98
#